data_AF-A0A949JH36-F1
#
_entry.id   AF-A0A949JH36-F1
#
_cell.length_a   1.000
_cell.length_b   1.000
_cell.length_c   1.000
_cell.angle_alpha   90.00
_cell.angle_beta   90.00
_cell.angle_gamma   90.00
#
_symmetry.space_group_name_H-M   'P 1'
#
loop_
_entity.id
_entity.type
_entity.pdbx_description
1 polymer ?
#
loop_
_entity_poly.entity_id
_entity_poly.type
_entity_poly.pdbx_seq_one_letter_code
_entity_poly.pdbx_strand_id
1 'polypeptide(L)' 'MEKKRPAEPEYPVVVGSFGDNNRYRLVWLRGVGWEPLAQEEVESRVREVFPDIDFEDPEQVHWIDEAEEWPAGRPEDP' A
#
# COMPACT_ATOMS: atom_id res chain seq x y z
N MET A 1 3.72 8.86 25.10
CA MET A 1 3.34 7.63 24.37
C MET A 1 4.20 7.55 23.14
N GLU A 2 5.32 6.84 23.21
CA GLU A 2 6.09 6.51 22.01
C GLU A 2 5.21 5.61 21.16
N LYS A 3 4.65 6.16 20.08
CA LYS A 3 4.04 5.32 19.04
C LYS A 3 5.19 4.44 18.56
N LYS A 4 5.23 3.17 19.01
CA LYS A 4 6.11 2.15 18.46
C LYS A 4 5.90 2.23 16.95
N ARG A 5 6.82 2.87 16.25
CA ARG A 5 6.84 2.78 14.79
C ARG A 5 6.92 1.27 14.53
N PRO A 6 5.98 0.68 13.76
CA PRO A 6 6.13 -0.71 13.39
C PRO A 6 7.54 -0.90 12.83
N ALA A 7 8.17 -2.05 13.13
CA ALA A 7 9.49 -2.36 12.62
C ALA A 7 9.53 -2.03 11.13
N GLU A 8 10.57 -1.33 10.68
CA GLU A 8 10.72 -0.99 9.27
C GLU A 8 10.59 -2.29 8.47
N PRO A 9 9.57 -2.41 7.61
CA PRO A 9 9.40 -3.61 6.83
C PRO A 9 10.62 -3.86 5.95
N GLU A 10 10.95 -5.14 5.76
CA GLU A 10 12.05 -5.54 4.88
C GLU A 10 11.70 -5.35 3.39
N TYR A 11 10.40 -5.24 3.08
CA TYR A 11 9.83 -5.10 1.74
C TYR A 11 9.90 -3.66 1.22
N PRO A 12 10.21 -3.41 -0.06
CA PRO A 12 10.19 -2.07 -0.65
C PRO A 12 8.89 -1.30 -0.41
N VAL A 13 7.75 -2.00 -0.50
CA VAL A 13 6.41 -1.45 -0.34
C VAL A 13 5.61 -2.32 0.61
N VAL A 14 4.89 -1.69 1.53
CA VAL A 14 3.91 -2.39 2.38
C VAL A 14 2.56 -1.70 2.32
N VAL A 15 1.54 -2.44 1.92
CA VAL A 15 0.15 -1.97 1.88
C VAL A 15 -0.55 -2.40 3.16
N GLY A 16 -0.93 -1.42 3.97
CA GLY A 16 -1.68 -1.61 5.20
C GLY A 16 -3.19 -1.61 4.99
N SER A 17 -3.92 -1.86 6.08
CA SER A 17 -5.39 -1.83 6.08
C SER A 17 -5.95 -0.44 5.72
N PHE A 18 -7.21 -0.44 5.31
CA PHE A 18 -7.97 0.78 5.08
C PHE A 18 -8.02 1.69 6.30
N GLY A 19 -7.90 3.00 6.07
CA GLY A 19 -8.26 4.01 7.06
C GLY A 19 -9.78 4.05 7.30
N ASP A 20 -10.21 4.83 8.30
CA ASP A 20 -11.61 4.93 8.78
C ASP A 20 -12.65 5.26 7.69
N ASN A 21 -12.21 5.78 6.54
CA ASN A 21 -13.03 6.22 5.42
C ASN A 21 -12.99 5.27 4.20
N ASN A 22 -12.30 4.12 4.29
CA ASN A 22 -12.19 3.08 3.26
C ASN A 22 -11.71 3.55 1.87
N ARG A 23 -11.28 4.81 1.76
CA ARG A 23 -10.84 5.47 0.51
C ARG A 23 -9.33 5.45 0.36
N TYR A 24 -8.63 5.41 1.49
CA TYR A 24 -7.17 5.46 1.55
C TYR A 24 -6.66 4.24 2.31
N ARG A 25 -5.55 3.69 1.84
CA ARG A 25 -4.75 2.71 2.60
C ARG A 25 -3.47 3.37 3.07
N LEU A 26 -2.96 2.93 4.21
CA LEU A 26 -1.62 3.34 4.65
C LEU A 26 -0.61 2.54 3.83
N VAL A 27 0.21 3.20 3.02
CA VAL A 27 1.27 2.54 2.24
C VAL A 27 2.61 2.96 2.81
N TRP A 28 3.42 2.00 3.22
CA TRP A 28 4.82 2.24 3.56
C TRP A 28 5.69 2.12 2.32
N LEU A 29 6.52 3.11 2.09
CA LEU A 29 7.52 3.11 1.03
C LEU A 29 8.91 3.18 1.68
N ARG A 30 9.78 2.22 1.36
CA ARG A 30 11.12 2.17 1.93
C ARG A 30 11.89 3.46 1.60
N GLY A 31 12.40 4.13 2.63
CA GLY A 31 13.11 5.41 2.50
C GLY A 31 12.22 6.66 2.48
N VAL A 32 10.90 6.52 2.42
CA VAL A 32 9.94 7.64 2.52
C VAL A 32 9.14 7.56 3.82
N GLY A 33 8.62 6.38 4.16
CA GLY A 33 7.77 6.15 5.32
C GLY A 33 6.32 5.83 4.96
N TRP A 34 5.41 5.99 5.92
CA TRP A 34 3.97 5.73 5.75
C TRP A 34 3.25 6.92 5.13
N GLU A 35 2.57 6.70 4.01
CA GLU A 35 1.74 7.69 3.31
C GLU A 35 0.30 7.15 3.14
N PRO A 36 -0.74 7.96 3.42
CA PRO A 36 -2.11 7.59 3.07
C PRO A 36 -2.32 7.80 1.57
N LEU A 37 -2.58 6.72 0.83
CA LEU A 37 -2.77 6.77 -0.62
C LEU A 37 -4.11 6.16 -1.03
N ALA A 38 -4.79 6.80 -1.98
CA ALA A 38 -5.95 6.21 -2.63
C ALA A 38 -5.51 5.11 -3.59
N GLN A 39 -6.41 4.18 -3.93
CA GLN A 39 -6.11 3.08 -4.87
C GLN A 39 -5.49 3.57 -6.18
N GLU A 40 -6.05 4.63 -6.76
CA GLU A 40 -5.59 5.24 -8.01
C GLU A 40 -4.24 5.96 -7.89
N GLU A 41 -3.88 6.40 -6.68
CA GLU A 41 -2.63 7.11 -6.40
C GLU A 41 -1.50 6.15 -6.03
N VAL A 42 -1.81 4.98 -5.46
CA VAL A 42 -0.79 4.01 -4.99
C VAL A 42 0.14 3.64 -6.12
N GLU A 43 -0.42 3.22 -7.26
CA GLU A 43 0.41 2.73 -8.36
C GLU A 43 1.38 3.82 -8.84
N SER A 44 0.85 5.01 -9.09
CA SER A 44 1.64 6.14 -9.56
C SER A 44 2.73 6.51 -8.55
N ARG A 45 2.35 6.62 -7.27
CA ARG A 45 3.26 7.06 -6.20
C ARG A 45 4.37 6.04 -5.94
N VAL A 46 4.04 4.74 -5.92
CA VAL A 46 5.04 3.70 -5.76
C VAL A 46 5.97 3.68 -6.98
N ARG A 47 5.46 3.80 -8.22
CA ARG A 47 6.30 3.89 -9.43
C ARG A 47 7.21 5.11 -9.45
N GLU A 48 6.82 6.24 -8.83
CA GLU A 48 7.71 7.39 -8.67
C GLU A 48 8.91 7.08 -7.77
N VAL A 49 8.73 6.27 -6.73
CA VAL A 49 9.78 5.92 -5.77
C VAL A 49 10.58 4.69 -6.22
N PHE A 50 9.90 3.72 -6.83
CA PHE A 50 10.42 2.45 -7.32
C PHE A 50 9.93 2.23 -8.76
N PRO A 51 10.60 2.79 -9.78
CA PRO A 51 10.16 2.73 -11.17
C PRO A 51 10.10 1.31 -11.74
N ASP A 52 10.94 0.41 -11.23
CA ASP A 52 11.05 -0.99 -11.65
C ASP A 52 10.29 -1.96 -10.73
N ILE A 53 9.38 -1.46 -9.88
CA ILE A 53 8.58 -2.30 -8.98
C ILE A 53 7.64 -3.21 -9.78
N ASP A 54 7.50 -4.45 -9.32
CA ASP A 54 6.43 -5.35 -9.72
C ASP A 54 5.39 -5.43 -8.59
N PHE A 55 4.15 -5.04 -8.89
CA PHE A 55 3.05 -5.09 -7.92
C PHE A 55 2.51 -6.49 -7.69
N GLU A 56 2.76 -7.40 -8.62
CA GLU A 56 2.37 -8.81 -8.51
C GLU A 56 3.44 -9.64 -7.78
N ASP A 57 4.62 -9.07 -7.52
CA ASP A 57 5.70 -9.73 -6.81
C ASP A 57 5.56 -9.54 -5.28
N PRO A 58 5.24 -10.60 -4.51
CA PRO A 58 5.08 -10.52 -3.06
C PRO A 58 6.39 -10.26 -2.31
N GLU A 59 7.55 -10.42 -2.95
CA GLU A 59 8.84 -10.01 -2.38
C GLU A 59 9.06 -8.49 -2.47
N GLN A 60 8.29 -7.80 -3.32
CA GLN A 60 8.37 -6.35 -3.52
C GLN A 60 7.21 -5.58 -2.87
N VAL A 61 6.00 -6.10 -3.00
CA VAL A 61 4.78 -5.50 -2.45
C VAL A 61 4.15 -6.45 -1.45
N HIS A 62 4.25 -6.09 -0.17
CA HIS A 62 3.69 -6.90 0.92
C HIS A 62 2.38 -6.30 1.44
N TRP A 63 1.34 -7.12 1.54
CA TRP A 63 0.05 -6.73 2.08
C TRP A 63 -0.06 -7.18 3.54
N ILE A 64 -0.44 -6.27 4.45
CA ILE A 64 -0.59 -6.59 5.87
C ILE A 64 -1.90 -7.38 6.12
N ASP A 65 -2.91 -7.13 5.30
CA ASP A 65 -4.22 -7.77 5.38
C ASP A 65 -4.39 -8.89 4.34
N GLU A 66 -5.10 -9.96 4.73
CA GLU A 66 -5.37 -11.17 3.93
C GLU A 66 -6.12 -10.91 2.62
N ALA A 67 -6.58 -9.68 2.39
CA ALA A 67 -7.28 -9.34 1.16
C ALA A 67 -6.38 -9.46 -0.07
N GLU A 68 -5.04 -9.33 0.08
CA GLU A 68 -3.99 -9.38 -0.98
C GLU A 68 -4.28 -8.58 -2.27
N GLU A 69 -5.39 -7.85 -2.30
CA GLU A 69 -5.95 -7.11 -3.40
C GLU A 69 -6.67 -5.89 -2.85
N TRP A 70 -6.67 -4.79 -3.62
CA TRP A 70 -7.72 -3.80 -3.44
C TRP A 70 -9.04 -4.49 -3.79
N PRO A 71 -10.12 -4.30 -3.00
CA PRO A 71 -11.44 -4.75 -3.41
C PRO A 71 -11.66 -4.14 -4.80
N ALA A 72 -11.66 -4.99 -5.82
CA ALA A 72 -11.90 -4.57 -7.19
C ALA A 72 -13.17 -3.73 -7.13
N GLY A 73 -13.02 -2.42 -7.33
CA GLY A 73 -14.14 -1.49 -7.30
C GLY A 73 -15.18 -2.12 -8.19
N ARG A 74 -16.29 -2.55 -7.58
CA ARG A 74 -17.34 -3.29 -8.26
C ARG A 74 -17.63 -2.51 -9.54
N PRO A 75 -17.42 -3.05 -10.76
CA PRO A 75 -17.90 -2.37 -11.94
C PRO A 75 -19.39 -2.15 -11.69
N GLU A 76 -19.84 -0.91 -11.81
CA GLU A 76 -21.25 -0.57 -11.73
C GLU A 76 -21.95 -1.38 -12.82
N ASP A 77 -22.55 -2.49 -12.43
CA ASP A 77 -23.30 -3.38 -13.32
C ASP A 77 -24.52 -2.58 -13.83
N PRO A 78 -24.67 -2.34 -15.14
CA PRO A 78 -25.82 -1.61 -15.69
C PRO A 78 -27.13 -2.38 -15.60
#